data_AF-A0A2D9L8I8-F1
#
_entry.id   AF-A0A2D9L8I8-F1
#
_cell.length_a   1.000
_cell.length_b   1.000
_cell.length_c   1.000
_cell.angle_alpha   90.00
_cell.angle_beta   90.00
_cell.angle_gamma   90.00
#
_symmetry.space_group_name_H-M   'P 1'
#
loop_
_entity.id
_entity.type
_entity.pdbx_description
1 polymer ?
#
loop_
_entity_poly.entity_id
_entity_poly.type
_entity_poly.pdbx_seq_one_letter_code
_entity_poly.pdbx_strand_id
1 'polypeptide(L)'
;MSGKKLENLNVASQETLITPEALKQEMPLSDKAAETVANGRQAIYDIMDGKDHRLFIVVGPCSIHDVEAARDYAARLKKLADEVSDTLLIVMRVYFEKPRTTVGWKGLINDPHLNDTFDIEQGLHIGRRLLLDINEMGLPAATEALDPISPQYLQDTIAWSAIGARTTESQTHREMSSGLSMAIGFKNGTDGSLDVAVNAMKSVSHPHSFLGIDQQGKVAIIRTKGNNYGHVVLRGGGGKPNYDSVSVALCEQALDKAKLRKSIMVDCSH
;
A
#
# COMPACT_ATOMS: atom_id res chain seq x y z
N MET A 1 -43.97 7.70 15.72
CA MET A 1 -42.99 6.97 14.89
C MET A 1 -43.10 5.49 15.22
N SER A 2 -43.18 4.60 14.23
CA SER A 2 -43.33 3.16 14.50
C SER A 2 -42.06 2.65 15.20
N GLY A 3 -42.21 1.95 16.34
CA GLY A 3 -41.10 1.39 17.12
C GLY A 3 -40.34 0.23 16.45
N LYS A 4 -40.42 0.08 15.12
CA LYS A 4 -39.62 -0.89 14.38
C LYS A 4 -38.21 -0.33 14.22
N LYS A 5 -37.23 -0.99 14.84
CA LYS A 5 -35.80 -0.75 14.55
C LYS A 5 -35.54 -1.19 13.11
N LEU A 6 -35.12 -0.26 12.25
CA LEU A 6 -34.76 -0.53 10.85
C LEU A 6 -33.24 -0.56 10.62
N GLU A 7 -32.48 -0.03 11.57
CA GLU A 7 -31.03 0.16 11.47
C GLU A 7 -30.29 -0.79 12.41
N ASN A 8 -29.06 -1.16 12.06
CA ASN A 8 -28.16 -1.96 12.90
C ASN A 8 -28.78 -3.30 13.37
N LEU A 9 -29.61 -3.92 12.52
CA LEU A 9 -30.22 -5.23 12.81
C LEU A 9 -29.19 -6.36 12.83
N ASN A 10 -28.12 -6.22 12.04
CA ASN A 10 -27.02 -7.17 11.92
C ASN A 10 -25.70 -6.63 12.48
N VAL A 11 -25.74 -5.62 13.35
CA VAL A 11 -24.55 -5.02 13.98
C VAL A 11 -24.52 -5.44 15.45
N ALA A 12 -23.47 -6.15 15.86
CA ALA A 12 -23.34 -6.66 17.22
C ALA A 12 -22.91 -5.58 18.21
N SER A 13 -21.92 -4.77 17.85
CA SER A 13 -21.38 -3.66 18.66
C SER A 13 -20.79 -2.58 17.76
N GLN A 14 -20.49 -1.42 18.36
CA GLN A 14 -19.75 -0.33 17.72
C GLN A 14 -18.74 0.20 18.74
N GLU A 15 -17.49 0.31 18.30
CA GLU A 15 -16.38 0.82 19.10
C GLU A 15 -15.68 1.92 18.31
N THR A 16 -15.19 2.94 19.02
CA THR A 16 -14.46 4.05 18.40
C THR A 16 -12.97 3.79 18.54
N LEU A 17 -12.22 3.94 17.46
CA LEU A 17 -10.77 3.81 17.46
C LEU A 17 -10.11 5.12 17.93
N ILE A 18 -8.91 5.02 18.50
CA ILE A 18 -7.96 6.15 18.62
C ILE A 18 -7.91 6.96 17.32
N THR A 19 -7.77 8.29 17.40
CA THR A 19 -7.70 9.13 16.20
C THR A 19 -6.33 9.01 15.50
N PRO A 20 -6.23 9.26 14.19
CA PRO A 20 -4.93 9.30 13.50
C PRO A 20 -3.94 10.28 14.13
N GLU A 21 -4.41 11.45 14.56
CA GLU A 21 -3.60 12.47 15.23
C GLU A 21 -3.06 11.97 16.57
N ALA A 22 -3.91 11.37 17.41
CA ALA A 22 -3.49 10.87 18.72
C ALA A 22 -2.44 9.76 18.58
N LEU A 23 -2.66 8.78 17.67
CA LEU A 23 -1.68 7.72 17.41
C LEU A 23 -0.32 8.28 16.96
N LYS A 24 -0.33 9.32 16.12
CA LYS A 24 0.89 9.99 15.63
C LYS A 24 1.57 10.84 16.70
N GLN A 25 0.82 11.40 17.65
CA GLN A 25 1.38 12.12 18.78
C GLN A 25 2.07 11.17 19.77
N GLU A 26 1.48 9.99 20.00
CA GLU A 26 2.10 8.95 20.85
C GLU A 26 3.33 8.32 20.20
N MET A 27 3.32 8.20 18.87
CA MET A 27 4.40 7.61 18.09
C MET A 27 4.80 8.52 16.92
N PRO A 28 5.50 9.63 17.21
CA PRO A 28 5.90 10.59 16.21
C PRO A 28 6.94 9.99 15.25
N LEU A 29 6.91 10.47 14.01
CA LEU A 29 7.94 10.17 13.03
C LEU A 29 9.24 10.89 13.47
N SER A 30 10.32 10.14 13.71
CA SER A 30 11.62 10.74 14.00
C SER A 30 12.22 11.37 12.74
N ASP A 31 13.13 12.32 12.88
CA ASP A 31 13.77 13.02 11.75
C ASP A 31 14.42 12.03 10.77
N LYS A 32 15.08 10.99 11.31
CA LYS A 32 15.72 9.93 10.51
C LYS A 32 14.70 9.09 9.73
N ALA A 33 13.58 8.75 10.37
CA ALA A 33 12.51 8.02 9.69
C ALA A 33 11.85 8.89 8.61
N ALA A 34 11.63 10.18 8.89
CA ALA A 34 11.08 11.13 7.93
C ALA A 34 11.99 11.29 6.70
N GLU A 35 13.30 11.41 6.91
CA GLU A 35 14.30 11.44 5.85
C GLU A 35 14.29 10.15 5.02
N THR A 36 14.22 8.98 5.67
CA THR A 36 14.16 7.68 4.99
C THR A 36 12.93 7.57 4.09
N VAL A 37 11.76 7.98 4.57
CA VAL A 37 10.53 7.98 3.77
C VAL A 37 10.62 8.98 2.63
N ALA A 38 11.07 10.21 2.89
CA ALA A 38 11.17 11.26 1.89
C ALA A 38 12.14 10.88 0.77
N ASN A 39 13.35 10.42 1.13
CA ASN A 39 14.36 9.96 0.18
C ASN A 39 13.90 8.71 -0.58
N GLY A 40 13.24 7.77 0.09
CA GLY A 40 12.66 6.59 -0.55
C GLY A 40 11.62 6.95 -1.61
N ARG A 41 10.68 7.86 -1.30
CA ARG A 41 9.69 8.35 -2.27
C ARG A 41 10.35 9.05 -3.45
N GLN A 42 11.27 9.95 -3.17
CA GLN A 42 11.96 10.72 -4.21
C GLN A 42 12.77 9.81 -5.13
N ALA A 43 13.51 8.84 -4.59
CA ALA A 43 14.25 7.88 -5.38
C ALA A 43 13.34 7.02 -6.28
N ILE A 44 12.18 6.60 -5.78
CA ILE A 44 11.19 5.88 -6.61
C ILE A 44 10.66 6.78 -7.74
N TYR A 45 10.38 8.06 -7.45
CA TYR A 45 9.95 9.01 -8.47
C TYR A 45 11.02 9.21 -9.54
N ASP A 46 12.28 9.34 -9.15
CA ASP A 46 13.40 9.53 -10.08
C ASP A 46 13.67 8.28 -10.93
N ILE A 47 13.50 7.08 -10.37
CA ILE A 47 13.55 5.81 -11.14
C ILE A 47 12.40 5.77 -12.15
N MET A 48 11.18 6.10 -11.73
CA MET A 48 10.02 6.14 -12.63
C MET A 48 10.15 7.21 -13.72
N ASP A 49 10.85 8.31 -13.44
CA ASP A 49 11.14 9.39 -14.39
C ASP A 49 12.34 9.09 -15.29
N GLY A 50 13.07 7.99 -15.06
CA GLY A 50 14.29 7.63 -15.79
C GLY A 50 15.50 8.53 -15.48
N LYS A 51 15.43 9.31 -14.39
CA LYS A 51 16.54 10.13 -13.88
C LYS A 51 17.53 9.32 -13.04
N ASP A 52 17.03 8.25 -12.42
CA ASP A 52 17.81 7.25 -11.70
C ASP A 52 17.75 5.92 -12.48
N HIS A 53 18.92 5.35 -12.72
CA HIS A 53 19.09 4.14 -13.53
C HIS A 53 18.81 2.84 -12.76
N ARG A 54 18.69 2.93 -11.43
CA ARG A 54 18.48 1.77 -10.57
C ARG A 54 17.11 1.13 -10.79
N LEU A 55 17.01 -0.15 -10.45
CA LEU A 55 15.72 -0.82 -10.32
C LEU A 55 15.27 -0.78 -8.86
N PHE A 56 14.02 -0.36 -8.61
CA PHE A 56 13.48 -0.51 -7.26
C PHE A 56 12.81 -1.87 -7.08
N ILE A 57 13.07 -2.51 -5.94
CA ILE A 57 12.60 -3.85 -5.61
C ILE A 57 11.79 -3.78 -4.32
N VAL A 58 10.54 -4.23 -4.38
CA VAL A 58 9.69 -4.43 -3.20
C VAL A 58 9.80 -5.89 -2.78
N VAL A 59 10.45 -6.16 -1.64
CA VAL A 59 10.74 -7.53 -1.18
C VAL A 59 10.55 -7.68 0.32
N GLY A 60 9.99 -8.81 0.74
CA GLY A 60 9.73 -9.10 2.15
C GLY A 60 8.65 -10.17 2.34
N PRO A 61 8.27 -10.44 3.60
CA PRO A 61 7.26 -11.44 3.93
C PRO A 61 5.91 -11.21 3.22
N CYS A 62 5.17 -12.29 2.96
CA CYS A 62 3.84 -12.21 2.36
C CYS A 62 2.89 -11.36 3.21
N SER A 63 2.90 -11.59 4.53
CA SER A 63 2.22 -10.80 5.56
C SER A 63 3.02 -10.88 6.86
N ILE A 64 3.10 -9.78 7.61
CA ILE A 64 3.76 -9.70 8.91
C ILE A 64 2.79 -10.16 10.00
N HIS A 65 3.21 -11.13 10.83
CA HIS A 65 2.47 -11.62 12.00
C HIS A 65 3.33 -11.61 13.28
N ASP A 66 4.65 -11.56 13.13
CA ASP A 66 5.64 -11.51 14.22
C ASP A 66 6.53 -10.28 13.99
N VAL A 67 6.50 -9.36 14.95
CA VAL A 67 7.21 -8.08 14.92
C VAL A 67 8.71 -8.26 15.09
N GLU A 68 9.14 -9.20 15.94
CA GLU A 68 10.57 -9.46 16.17
C GLU A 68 11.20 -10.10 14.95
N ALA A 69 10.51 -11.07 14.34
CA ALA A 69 10.95 -11.65 13.07
C ALA A 69 11.01 -10.61 11.94
N ALA A 70 10.05 -9.67 11.91
CA ALA A 70 10.06 -8.57 10.95
C ALA A 70 11.26 -7.62 11.15
N ARG A 71 11.61 -7.29 12.40
CA ARG A 71 12.80 -6.48 12.72
C ARG A 71 14.10 -7.19 12.36
N ASP A 72 14.23 -8.49 12.66
CA ASP A 72 15.40 -9.29 12.24
C ASP A 72 15.53 -9.31 10.71
N TYR A 73 14.42 -9.53 9.99
CA TYR A 73 14.41 -9.47 8.53
C TYR A 73 14.84 -8.10 8.02
N ALA A 74 14.30 -7.01 8.59
CA ALA A 74 14.65 -5.63 8.20
C ALA A 74 16.14 -5.34 8.41
N ALA A 75 16.70 -5.76 9.54
CA ALA A 75 18.12 -5.57 9.84
C ALA A 75 19.05 -6.28 8.84
N ARG A 76 18.67 -7.49 8.41
CA ARG A 76 19.42 -8.22 7.36
C ARG A 76 19.23 -7.58 5.99
N LEU A 77 18.00 -7.19 5.65
CA LEU A 77 17.70 -6.56 4.37
C LEU A 77 18.40 -5.22 4.23
N LYS A 78 18.54 -4.44 5.31
CA LYS A 78 19.26 -3.17 5.31
C LYS A 78 20.74 -3.34 4.93
N LYS A 79 21.42 -4.37 5.45
CA LYS A 79 22.81 -4.67 5.09
C LYS A 79 22.94 -4.94 3.60
N LEU A 80 22.07 -5.80 3.06
CA LEU A 80 22.04 -6.06 1.62
C LEU A 80 21.72 -4.79 0.82
N ALA A 81 20.74 -4.00 1.26
CA ALA A 81 20.35 -2.76 0.60
C ALA A 81 21.51 -1.78 0.46
N ASP A 82 22.40 -1.71 1.46
CA ASP A 82 23.63 -0.91 1.38
C ASP A 82 24.62 -1.45 0.36
N GLU A 83 24.84 -2.76 0.36
CA GLU A 83 25.78 -3.45 -0.55
C GLU A 83 25.41 -3.30 -2.03
N VAL A 84 24.12 -3.19 -2.37
CA VAL A 84 23.63 -3.09 -3.76
C VAL A 84 23.09 -1.72 -4.13
N SER A 85 23.29 -0.71 -3.28
CA SER A 85 22.62 0.60 -3.37
C SER A 85 22.94 1.40 -4.64
N ASP A 86 24.03 1.07 -5.32
CA ASP A 86 24.45 1.64 -6.61
C ASP A 86 23.59 1.18 -7.78
N THR A 87 23.00 -0.02 -7.69
CA THR A 87 22.24 -0.66 -8.79
C THR A 87 20.76 -0.90 -8.44
N LEU A 88 20.44 -1.09 -7.16
CA LEU A 88 19.10 -1.44 -6.71
C LEU A 88 18.63 -0.51 -5.58
N LEU A 89 17.38 -0.08 -5.64
CA LEU A 89 16.67 0.54 -4.53
C LEU A 89 15.81 -0.52 -3.83
N ILE A 90 16.27 -1.03 -2.69
CA ILE A 90 15.49 -2.01 -1.92
C ILE A 90 14.44 -1.29 -1.04
N VAL A 91 13.19 -1.73 -1.15
CA VAL A 91 12.06 -1.30 -0.33
C VAL A 91 11.48 -2.54 0.36
N MET A 92 11.41 -2.52 1.70
CA MET A 92 10.89 -3.65 2.45
C MET A 92 9.37 -3.74 2.28
N ARG A 93 8.88 -4.92 1.89
CA ARG A 93 7.45 -5.24 1.89
C ARG A 93 6.97 -5.48 3.33
N VAL A 94 6.12 -4.60 3.85
CA VAL A 94 5.52 -4.63 5.19
C VAL A 94 4.00 -4.69 5.08
N TYR A 95 3.47 -5.83 4.65
CA TYR A 95 2.03 -6.02 4.49
C TYR A 95 1.46 -6.61 5.77
N PHE A 96 0.47 -5.96 6.38
CA PHE A 96 -0.14 -6.49 7.62
C PHE A 96 -1.25 -7.48 7.37
N GLU A 97 -1.92 -7.39 6.22
CA GLU A 97 -3.06 -8.22 5.88
C GLU A 97 -2.89 -8.84 4.48
N LYS A 98 -3.51 -10.00 4.28
CA LYS A 98 -3.71 -10.59 2.97
C LYS A 98 -5.23 -10.69 2.71
N PRO A 99 -5.78 -9.99 1.70
CA PRO A 99 -7.19 -10.10 1.37
C PRO A 99 -7.60 -11.54 1.01
N ARG A 100 -8.57 -12.10 1.73
CA ARG A 100 -9.09 -13.47 1.50
C ARG A 100 -10.59 -13.45 1.23
N THR A 101 -11.04 -14.39 0.39
CA THR A 101 -12.46 -14.61 0.07
C THR A 101 -13.15 -15.55 1.06
N THR A 102 -12.40 -16.25 1.92
CA THR A 102 -12.89 -17.21 2.91
C THR A 102 -12.48 -16.82 4.33
N VAL A 103 -12.97 -17.57 5.33
CA VAL A 103 -12.57 -17.44 6.75
C VAL A 103 -11.07 -17.69 6.91
N GLY A 104 -10.43 -16.91 7.78
CA GLY A 104 -9.01 -16.98 8.10
C GLY A 104 -8.53 -15.71 8.80
N TRP A 105 -7.32 -15.75 9.34
CA TRP A 105 -6.70 -14.61 10.05
C TRP A 105 -6.72 -13.33 9.21
N LYS A 106 -7.09 -12.22 9.87
CA LYS A 106 -7.37 -10.91 9.24
C LYS A 106 -6.18 -9.97 9.20
N GLY A 107 -5.01 -10.42 9.63
CA GLY A 107 -3.79 -9.61 9.58
C GLY A 107 -3.49 -8.91 10.89
N LEU A 108 -2.26 -8.42 11.02
CA LEU A 108 -1.70 -7.90 12.27
C LEU A 108 -2.41 -6.64 12.80
N ILE A 109 -2.89 -5.79 11.89
CA ILE A 109 -3.68 -4.61 12.30
C ILE A 109 -5.02 -5.06 12.86
N ASN A 110 -5.69 -6.02 12.22
CA ASN A 110 -7.04 -6.41 12.60
C ASN A 110 -7.07 -7.33 13.81
N ASP A 111 -6.15 -8.29 13.90
CA ASP A 111 -6.09 -9.31 14.96
C ASP A 111 -4.63 -9.56 15.37
N PRO A 112 -4.02 -8.66 16.16
CA PRO A 112 -2.60 -8.74 16.52
C PRO A 112 -2.25 -9.94 17.40
N HIS A 113 -3.23 -10.54 18.07
CA HIS A 113 -3.04 -11.63 19.01
C HIS A 113 -3.28 -13.02 18.42
N LEU A 114 -3.66 -13.10 17.12
CA LEU A 114 -3.91 -14.36 16.40
C LEU A 114 -4.98 -15.23 17.10
N ASN A 115 -5.97 -14.59 17.73
CA ASN A 115 -6.97 -15.25 18.58
C ASN A 115 -8.39 -14.71 18.35
N ASP A 116 -8.62 -14.00 17.25
CA ASP A 116 -9.91 -13.42 16.86
C ASP A 116 -10.49 -12.41 17.87
N THR A 117 -9.68 -11.74 18.70
CA THR A 117 -10.17 -10.66 19.58
C THR A 117 -10.48 -9.36 18.84
N PHE A 118 -9.94 -9.20 17.62
CA PHE A 118 -10.07 -8.00 16.81
C PHE A 118 -9.61 -6.70 17.50
N ASP A 119 -8.52 -6.77 18.26
CA ASP A 119 -7.93 -5.60 18.92
C ASP A 119 -7.22 -4.68 17.92
N ILE A 120 -8.02 -3.95 17.14
CA ILE A 120 -7.56 -3.09 16.04
C ILE A 120 -6.72 -1.93 16.56
N GLU A 121 -7.08 -1.37 17.72
CA GLU A 121 -6.33 -0.27 18.30
C GLU A 121 -4.91 -0.72 18.67
N GLN A 122 -4.76 -1.85 19.35
CA GLN A 122 -3.44 -2.42 19.63
C GLN A 122 -2.71 -2.80 18.35
N GLY A 123 -3.41 -3.31 17.33
CA GLY A 123 -2.84 -3.62 16.02
C GLY A 123 -2.28 -2.39 15.32
N LEU A 124 -2.97 -1.24 15.37
CA LEU A 124 -2.49 0.05 14.85
C LEU A 124 -1.22 0.51 15.58
N HIS A 125 -1.16 0.35 16.90
CA HIS A 125 0.04 0.67 17.69
C HIS A 125 1.24 -0.18 17.26
N ILE A 126 1.03 -1.50 17.18
CA ILE A 126 2.06 -2.46 16.78
C ILE A 126 2.54 -2.17 15.35
N GLY A 127 1.62 -2.01 14.40
CA GLY A 127 1.94 -1.79 13.00
C GLY A 127 2.70 -0.47 12.78
N ARG A 128 2.26 0.61 13.42
CA ARG A 128 2.96 1.91 13.33
C ARG A 128 4.34 1.83 13.95
N ARG A 129 4.49 1.23 15.14
CA ARG A 129 5.80 1.06 15.78
C ARG A 129 6.77 0.30 14.87
N LEU A 130 6.34 -0.81 14.29
CA LEU A 130 7.19 -1.58 13.37
C LEU A 130 7.64 -0.74 12.16
N LEU A 131 6.73 0.02 11.55
CA LEU A 131 7.06 0.88 10.42
C LEU A 131 8.04 2.00 10.81
N LEU A 132 7.91 2.58 12.00
CA LEU A 132 8.87 3.54 12.52
C LEU A 132 10.25 2.89 12.69
N ASP A 133 10.32 1.74 13.36
CA ASP A 133 11.58 1.03 13.59
C ASP A 133 12.31 0.71 12.27
N ILE A 134 11.57 0.23 11.25
CA ILE A 134 12.12 -0.07 9.92
C ILE A 134 12.66 1.19 9.23
N ASN A 135 11.92 2.30 9.25
CA ASN A 135 12.39 3.55 8.67
C ASN A 135 13.56 4.14 9.46
N GLU A 136 13.63 3.97 10.79
CA GLU A 136 14.77 4.37 11.61
C GLU A 136 16.03 3.56 11.33
N MET A 137 15.90 2.33 10.83
CA MET A 137 17.03 1.57 10.30
C MET A 137 17.56 2.15 8.98
N GLY A 138 16.85 3.08 8.34
CA GLY A 138 17.20 3.64 7.03
C GLY A 138 16.68 2.81 5.86
N LEU A 139 15.65 1.98 6.09
CA LEU A 139 15.06 1.11 5.08
C LEU A 139 13.65 1.60 4.72
N PRO A 140 13.38 2.02 3.48
CA PRO A 140 12.04 2.41 3.07
C PRO A 140 11.05 1.25 3.14
N ALA A 141 9.81 1.51 3.57
CA ALA A 141 8.76 0.51 3.69
C ALA A 141 7.67 0.64 2.60
N ALA A 142 7.13 -0.50 2.18
CA ALA A 142 6.04 -0.65 1.22
C ALA A 142 4.85 -1.38 1.86
N THR A 143 3.63 -0.98 1.52
CA THR A 143 2.39 -1.64 1.98
C THR A 143 1.37 -1.83 0.86
N GLU A 144 0.21 -2.41 1.15
CA GLU A 144 -0.97 -2.46 0.27
C GLU A 144 -2.09 -1.64 0.90
N ALA A 145 -2.69 -0.72 0.15
CA ALA A 145 -3.79 0.09 0.64
C ALA A 145 -5.12 -0.67 0.42
N LEU A 146 -5.67 -1.20 1.51
CA LEU A 146 -6.83 -2.10 1.51
C LEU A 146 -8.16 -1.41 1.81
N ASP A 147 -8.11 -0.21 2.37
CA ASP A 147 -9.27 0.56 2.81
C ASP A 147 -8.93 2.07 2.85
N PRO A 148 -9.94 2.97 2.82
CA PRO A 148 -9.71 4.42 2.79
C PRO A 148 -9.36 5.06 4.15
N ILE A 149 -9.31 4.28 5.23
CA ILE A 149 -9.12 4.76 6.61
C ILE A 149 -7.68 4.56 7.06
N SER A 150 -7.13 3.36 6.90
CA SER A 150 -5.78 2.99 7.35
C SER A 150 -4.65 3.90 6.83
N PRO A 151 -4.71 4.51 5.62
CA PRO A 151 -3.70 5.47 5.20
C PRO A 151 -3.59 6.68 6.12
N GLN A 152 -4.67 7.13 6.76
CA GLN A 152 -4.60 8.29 7.67
C GLN A 152 -3.72 8.01 8.89
N TYR A 153 -3.60 6.75 9.31
CA TYR A 153 -2.80 6.32 10.46
C TYR A 153 -1.33 6.04 10.14
N LEU A 154 -1.07 5.52 8.93
CA LEU A 154 0.23 4.90 8.62
C LEU A 154 0.94 5.48 7.39
N GLN A 155 0.27 6.24 6.52
CA GLN A 155 0.88 6.61 5.22
C GLN A 155 2.14 7.47 5.36
N ASP A 156 2.34 8.19 6.46
CA ASP A 156 3.53 9.00 6.72
C ASP A 156 4.81 8.16 6.87
N THR A 157 4.70 6.85 7.09
CA THR A 157 5.83 5.92 7.21
C THR A 157 6.05 5.06 5.95
N ILE A 158 5.40 5.38 4.82
CA ILE A 158 5.38 4.51 3.64
C ILE A 158 5.98 5.20 2.41
N ALA A 159 6.92 4.54 1.74
CA ALA A 159 7.57 5.03 0.53
C ALA A 159 6.90 4.55 -0.78
N TRP A 160 6.16 3.45 -0.74
CA TRP A 160 5.44 2.90 -1.90
C TRP A 160 4.19 2.11 -1.46
N SER A 161 3.14 2.13 -2.27
CA SER A 161 1.92 1.36 -1.99
C SER A 161 1.50 0.50 -3.19
N ALA A 162 0.91 -0.66 -2.93
CA ALA A 162 0.16 -1.40 -3.93
C ALA A 162 -1.35 -1.16 -3.81
N ILE A 163 -2.05 -1.35 -4.92
CA ILE A 163 -3.47 -1.67 -4.98
C ILE A 163 -3.61 -3.07 -5.55
N GLY A 164 -4.34 -3.91 -4.82
CA GLY A 164 -4.48 -5.34 -5.09
C GLY A 164 -5.33 -5.63 -6.32
N ALA A 165 -5.14 -6.80 -6.95
CA ALA A 165 -5.86 -7.19 -8.17
C ALA A 165 -7.41 -7.17 -8.02
N ARG A 166 -7.92 -7.34 -6.80
CA ARG A 166 -9.35 -7.31 -6.48
C ARG A 166 -9.87 -5.91 -6.15
N THR A 167 -8.99 -4.95 -5.89
CA THR A 167 -9.33 -3.57 -5.53
C THR A 167 -8.93 -2.56 -6.59
N THR A 168 -8.10 -2.92 -7.57
CA THR A 168 -7.72 -2.05 -8.70
C THR A 168 -8.94 -1.55 -9.50
N GLU A 169 -10.01 -2.34 -9.57
CA GLU A 169 -11.28 -1.96 -10.22
C GLU A 169 -12.19 -1.08 -9.36
N SER A 170 -11.97 -1.04 -8.04
CA SER A 170 -12.81 -0.32 -7.11
C SER A 170 -12.64 1.20 -7.26
N GLN A 171 -13.75 1.91 -7.47
CA GLN A 171 -13.77 3.36 -7.56
C GLN A 171 -13.18 4.01 -6.30
N THR A 172 -13.62 3.58 -5.10
CA THR A 172 -13.12 4.11 -3.82
C THR A 172 -11.61 3.98 -3.70
N HIS A 173 -11.04 2.86 -4.15
CA HIS A 173 -9.59 2.66 -4.11
C HIS A 173 -8.84 3.54 -5.11
N ARG A 174 -9.41 3.79 -6.30
CA ARG A 174 -8.83 4.73 -7.29
C ARG A 174 -8.86 6.16 -6.78
N GLU A 175 -9.99 6.61 -6.23
CA GLU A 175 -10.16 7.96 -5.68
C GLU A 175 -9.29 8.18 -4.43
N MET A 176 -9.12 7.16 -3.59
CA MET A 176 -8.16 7.21 -2.49
C MET A 176 -6.73 7.32 -3.02
N SER A 177 -6.39 6.48 -4.00
CA SER A 177 -5.04 6.41 -4.58
C SER A 177 -4.60 7.71 -5.24
N SER A 178 -5.52 8.49 -5.82
CA SER A 178 -5.19 9.82 -6.35
C SER A 178 -4.79 10.86 -5.29
N GLY A 179 -5.01 10.55 -4.01
CA GLY A 179 -4.62 11.38 -2.86
C GLY A 179 -3.46 10.84 -2.03
N LEU A 180 -2.98 9.62 -2.31
CA LEU A 180 -1.84 9.03 -1.61
C LEU A 180 -0.55 9.76 -1.97
N SER A 181 0.36 9.89 -0.99
CA SER A 181 1.57 10.72 -1.08
C SER A 181 2.79 10.02 -1.68
N MET A 182 2.67 8.74 -2.02
CA MET A 182 3.73 7.86 -2.54
C MET A 182 3.38 7.35 -3.94
N ALA A 183 4.34 6.70 -4.60
CA ALA A 183 4.08 5.95 -5.85
C ALA A 183 3.19 4.73 -5.58
N ILE A 184 2.40 4.34 -6.59
CA ILE A 184 1.35 3.32 -6.45
C ILE A 184 1.45 2.29 -7.57
N GLY A 185 1.58 1.02 -7.19
CA GLY A 185 1.51 -0.11 -8.11
C GLY A 185 0.10 -0.70 -8.20
N PHE A 186 -0.52 -0.63 -9.38
CA PHE A 186 -1.81 -1.25 -9.65
C PHE A 186 -1.61 -2.65 -10.24
N LYS A 187 -2.00 -3.68 -9.48
CA LYS A 187 -1.95 -5.07 -9.97
C LYS A 187 -2.98 -5.28 -11.07
N ASN A 188 -2.58 -6.00 -12.13
CA ASN A 188 -3.50 -6.48 -13.16
C ASN A 188 -4.59 -7.39 -12.57
N GLY A 189 -5.72 -7.54 -13.27
CA GLY A 189 -6.85 -8.36 -12.84
C GLY A 189 -6.48 -9.82 -12.61
N THR A 190 -7.24 -10.54 -11.79
CA THR A 190 -6.97 -11.96 -11.48
C THR A 190 -7.06 -12.88 -12.71
N ASP A 191 -7.78 -12.43 -13.73
CA ASP A 191 -7.88 -13.05 -15.06
C ASP A 191 -6.70 -12.71 -16.00
N GLY A 192 -5.80 -11.82 -15.59
CA GLY A 192 -4.66 -11.34 -16.38
C GLY A 192 -4.91 -10.00 -17.07
N SER A 193 -6.11 -9.42 -16.95
CA SER A 193 -6.49 -8.20 -17.67
C SER A 193 -5.67 -6.99 -17.24
N LEU A 194 -5.02 -6.35 -18.22
CA LEU A 194 -4.27 -5.10 -18.05
C LEU A 194 -5.19 -3.88 -18.01
N ASP A 195 -6.37 -3.95 -18.61
CA ASP A 195 -7.30 -2.81 -18.72
C ASP A 195 -7.66 -2.25 -17.35
N VAL A 196 -7.77 -3.14 -16.36
CA VAL A 196 -8.05 -2.80 -14.97
C VAL A 196 -6.99 -1.86 -14.39
N ALA A 197 -5.71 -2.22 -14.54
CA ALA A 197 -4.57 -1.44 -14.05
C ALA A 197 -4.36 -0.16 -14.87
N VAL A 198 -4.48 -0.23 -16.20
CA VAL A 198 -4.36 0.92 -17.11
C VAL A 198 -5.44 1.98 -16.83
N ASN A 199 -6.69 1.54 -16.65
CA ASN A 199 -7.80 2.44 -16.30
C ASN A 199 -7.61 3.04 -14.90
N ALA A 200 -7.09 2.28 -13.93
CA ALA A 200 -6.76 2.79 -12.62
C ALA A 200 -5.69 3.89 -12.71
N MET A 201 -4.56 3.64 -13.40
CA MET A 201 -3.50 4.63 -13.62
C MET A 201 -4.03 5.92 -14.25
N LYS A 202 -4.89 5.82 -15.27
CA LYS A 202 -5.51 6.98 -15.91
C LYS A 202 -6.45 7.73 -14.97
N SER A 203 -7.22 6.99 -14.17
CA SER A 203 -8.13 7.60 -13.19
C SER A 203 -7.35 8.37 -12.13
N VAL A 204 -6.31 7.76 -11.55
CA VAL A 204 -5.62 8.34 -10.40
C VAL A 204 -4.78 9.56 -10.73
N SER A 205 -4.40 9.77 -11.99
CA SER A 205 -3.68 10.98 -12.42
C SER A 205 -4.55 12.25 -12.42
N HIS A 206 -5.83 12.15 -12.03
CA HIS A 206 -6.77 13.26 -12.00
C HIS A 206 -7.28 13.56 -10.58
N PRO A 207 -7.76 14.79 -10.30
CA PRO A 207 -8.46 15.11 -9.07
C PRO A 207 -9.72 14.27 -8.85
N HIS A 208 -9.96 13.84 -7.61
CA HIS A 208 -11.16 13.11 -7.18
C HIS A 208 -11.74 13.69 -5.89
N SER A 209 -12.93 13.22 -5.52
CA SER A 209 -13.54 13.49 -4.22
C SER A 209 -14.19 12.21 -3.67
N PHE A 210 -13.85 11.83 -2.44
CA PHE A 210 -14.38 10.62 -1.81
C PHE A 210 -14.62 10.82 -0.30
N LEU A 211 -15.40 9.93 0.31
CA LEU A 211 -15.60 9.91 1.76
C LEU A 211 -14.44 9.20 2.44
N GLY A 212 -13.80 9.90 3.37
CA GLY A 212 -12.74 9.35 4.23
C GLY A 212 -12.87 9.89 5.65
N ILE A 213 -11.76 9.96 6.38
CA ILE A 213 -11.70 10.61 7.69
C ILE A 213 -10.63 11.70 7.72
N ASP A 214 -10.83 12.72 8.56
CA ASP A 214 -9.78 13.68 8.91
C ASP A 214 -8.84 13.11 10.00
N GLN A 215 -7.84 13.91 10.40
CA GLN A 215 -6.88 13.49 11.43
C GLN A 215 -7.50 13.36 12.83
N GLN A 216 -8.67 13.93 13.06
CA GLN A 216 -9.46 13.81 14.29
C GLN A 216 -10.44 12.62 14.23
N GLY A 217 -10.38 11.78 13.19
CA GLY A 217 -11.21 10.60 13.03
C GLY A 217 -12.66 10.88 12.60
N LYS A 218 -12.98 12.12 12.20
CA LYS A 218 -14.32 12.49 11.74
C LYS A 218 -14.48 12.22 10.26
N VAL A 219 -15.66 11.76 9.85
CA VAL A 219 -15.99 11.56 8.44
C VAL A 219 -15.86 12.88 7.69
N ALA A 220 -15.12 12.86 6.59
CA ALA A 220 -14.78 14.05 5.81
C ALA A 220 -14.84 13.78 4.30
N ILE A 221 -15.07 14.84 3.53
CA ILE A 221 -14.89 14.82 2.07
C ILE A 221 -13.41 15.08 1.79
N ILE A 222 -12.72 14.08 1.25
CA ILE A 222 -11.33 14.19 0.83
C ILE A 222 -11.30 14.64 -0.62
N ARG A 223 -10.53 15.70 -0.93
CA ARG A 223 -10.33 16.21 -2.29
C ARG A 223 -8.89 16.03 -2.69
N THR A 224 -8.64 15.29 -3.76
CA THR A 224 -7.28 14.95 -4.20
C THR A 224 -6.84 15.82 -5.36
N LYS A 225 -5.53 15.97 -5.54
CA LYS A 225 -4.95 16.69 -6.70
C LYS A 225 -4.67 15.77 -7.90
N GLY A 226 -4.75 14.46 -7.69
CA GLY A 226 -4.24 13.47 -8.63
C GLY A 226 -2.84 13.02 -8.22
N ASN A 227 -2.50 11.78 -8.57
CA ASN A 227 -1.19 11.18 -8.38
C ASN A 227 -0.68 10.66 -9.72
N ASN A 228 0.39 11.27 -10.23
CA ASN A 228 1.00 10.94 -11.51
C ASN A 228 1.98 9.74 -11.43
N TYR A 229 2.28 9.25 -10.23
CA TYR A 229 3.21 8.15 -9.99
C TYR A 229 2.48 6.82 -9.78
N GLY A 230 1.51 6.54 -10.65
CA GLY A 230 0.92 5.21 -10.82
C GLY A 230 1.74 4.36 -11.79
N HIS A 231 1.82 3.05 -11.56
CA HIS A 231 2.43 2.10 -12.48
C HIS A 231 1.72 0.73 -12.47
N VAL A 232 1.94 -0.10 -13.49
CA VAL A 232 1.38 -1.45 -13.56
C VAL A 232 2.23 -2.42 -12.73
N VAL A 233 1.59 -3.38 -12.08
CA VAL A 233 2.23 -4.56 -11.49
C VAL A 233 1.71 -5.81 -12.21
N LEU A 234 2.57 -6.45 -13.01
CA LEU A 234 2.32 -7.72 -13.69
C LEU A 234 2.48 -8.86 -12.70
N ARG A 235 1.42 -9.63 -12.45
CA ARG A 235 1.36 -10.68 -11.42
C ARG A 235 0.74 -12.00 -11.89
N GLY A 236 0.81 -12.27 -13.19
CA GLY A 236 0.08 -13.35 -13.86
C GLY A 236 -1.44 -13.15 -13.84
N GLY A 237 -2.17 -14.17 -14.29
CA GLY A 237 -3.63 -14.21 -14.26
C GLY A 237 -4.19 -15.17 -15.29
N GLY A 238 -5.45 -15.58 -15.13
CA GLY A 238 -6.11 -16.47 -16.10
C GLY A 238 -5.41 -17.83 -16.26
N GLY A 239 -4.72 -18.28 -15.21
CA GLY A 239 -3.93 -19.52 -15.20
C GLY A 239 -2.58 -19.45 -15.92
N LYS A 240 -2.08 -18.26 -16.27
CA LYS A 240 -0.80 -18.07 -16.97
C LYS A 240 0.08 -17.00 -16.30
N PRO A 241 1.41 -17.13 -16.38
CA PRO A 241 2.32 -16.03 -16.05
C PRO A 241 2.23 -14.90 -17.09
N ASN A 242 2.65 -13.69 -16.71
CA ASN A 242 2.74 -12.53 -17.61
C ASN A 242 4.03 -11.71 -17.40
N TYR A 243 5.15 -12.37 -17.08
CA TYR A 243 6.45 -11.74 -16.84
C TYR A 243 7.40 -11.77 -18.05
N ASP A 244 7.06 -12.54 -19.09
CA ASP A 244 7.93 -12.71 -20.26
C ASP A 244 7.98 -11.45 -21.14
N SER A 245 8.93 -11.42 -22.06
CA SER A 245 9.15 -10.28 -22.96
C SER A 245 7.91 -9.93 -23.80
N VAL A 246 7.10 -10.93 -24.17
CA VAL A 246 5.86 -10.73 -24.93
C VAL A 246 4.83 -10.01 -24.07
N SER A 247 4.65 -10.45 -22.82
CA SER A 247 3.72 -9.88 -21.86
C SER A 247 4.10 -8.45 -21.48
N VAL A 248 5.40 -8.19 -21.27
CA VAL A 248 5.92 -6.84 -21.03
C VAL A 248 5.66 -5.94 -22.23
N ALA A 249 5.96 -6.39 -23.45
CA ALA A 249 5.71 -5.60 -24.67
C ALA A 249 4.23 -5.28 -24.89
N LEU A 250 3.32 -6.23 -24.58
CA LEU A 250 1.87 -5.98 -24.61
C LEU A 250 1.44 -4.94 -23.58
N CYS A 251 2.05 -4.95 -22.39
CA CYS A 251 1.81 -3.94 -21.37
C CYS A 251 2.31 -2.56 -21.80
N GLU A 252 3.50 -2.47 -22.39
CA GLU A 252 4.03 -1.24 -22.98
C GLU A 252 3.08 -0.67 -24.06
N GLN A 253 2.58 -1.52 -24.97
CA GLN A 253 1.62 -1.11 -26.00
C GLN A 253 0.31 -0.59 -25.41
N ALA A 254 -0.20 -1.24 -24.35
CA ALA A 254 -1.41 -0.79 -23.67
C ALA A 254 -1.21 0.58 -22.99
N LEU A 255 -0.06 0.79 -22.35
CA LEU A 255 0.30 2.06 -21.72
C LEU A 255 0.48 3.17 -22.76
N ASP A 256 1.14 2.89 -23.88
CA ASP A 256 1.29 3.82 -25.01
C ASP A 256 -0.07 4.25 -25.57
N LYS A 257 -0.95 3.28 -25.84
CA LYS A 257 -2.32 3.55 -26.34
C LYS A 257 -3.11 4.43 -25.37
N ALA A 258 -2.88 4.25 -24.07
CA ALA A 258 -3.50 5.05 -23.02
C ALA A 258 -2.81 6.41 -22.77
N LYS A 259 -1.68 6.68 -23.44
CA LYS A 259 -0.80 7.86 -23.21
C LYS A 259 -0.30 7.95 -21.77
N LEU A 260 0.02 6.81 -21.18
CA LEU A 260 0.57 6.68 -19.83
C LEU A 260 2.07 6.37 -19.89
N ARG A 261 2.77 6.68 -18.81
CA ARG A 261 4.18 6.31 -18.62
C ARG A 261 4.33 4.79 -18.66
N LYS A 262 5.35 4.31 -19.38
CA LYS A 262 5.75 2.89 -19.43
C LYS A 262 6.50 2.46 -18.17
N SER A 263 5.84 2.54 -17.02
CA SER A 263 6.40 2.06 -15.75
C SER A 263 5.72 0.75 -15.40
N ILE A 264 6.52 -0.31 -15.30
CA ILE A 264 6.06 -1.68 -15.12
C ILE A 264 6.90 -2.33 -14.01
N MET A 265 6.22 -2.94 -13.06
CA MET A 265 6.81 -3.83 -12.07
C MET A 265 6.36 -5.26 -12.36
N VAL A 266 7.23 -6.23 -12.12
CA VAL A 266 6.93 -7.67 -12.24
C VAL A 266 6.92 -8.29 -10.84
N ASP A 267 5.77 -8.83 -10.42
CA ASP A 267 5.64 -9.66 -9.22
C ASP A 267 6.17 -11.07 -9.55
N CYS A 268 7.28 -11.46 -8.91
CA CYS A 268 7.90 -12.78 -9.11
C CYS A 268 7.18 -13.91 -8.36
N SER A 269 6.19 -13.62 -7.52
CA SER A 269 5.63 -14.58 -6.57
C SER A 269 4.33 -15.24 -7.03
N HIS A 270 3.23 -14.48 -7.07
CA HIS A 270 1.89 -15.08 -7.17
C HIS A 270 1.56 -15.66 -8.55
#